data_AF-A0A7S2CHQ0-F1
#
_entry.id   AF-A0A7S2CHQ0-F1
#
_cell.length_a   1.000
_cell.length_b   1.000
_cell.length_c   1.000
_cell.angle_alpha   90.00
_cell.angle_beta   90.00
_cell.angle_gamma   90.00
#
_symmetry.space_group_name_H-M   'P 1'
#
loop_
_entity.id
_entity.type
_entity.pdbx_description
1 polymer ?
#
loop_
_entity_poly.entity_id
_entity_poly.type
_entity_poly.pdbx_seq_one_letter_code
_entity_poly.pdbx_strand_id
1 'polypeptide(L)'
;DIWAYQPAPFYGPACAGDEEFYLTRWGKGTDTICLPDSWSQAVIDASGRVFVGFMDGHMYVVADDDGDGEITGSEARPIDFGNGFQGTQAIAPGMLVVVPCGGGMSVWRD
;
A
#
# COMPACT_ATOMS: atom_id res chain seq x y z
N ASP A 1 8.26 -20.43 -10.20
CA ASP A 1 7.05 -20.78 -9.43
C ASP A 1 6.14 -19.55 -9.33
N ILE A 2 4.85 -19.75 -9.04
CA ILE A 2 3.88 -18.65 -8.90
C ILE A 2 3.44 -18.64 -7.43
N TRP A 3 3.70 -17.53 -6.75
CA TRP A 3 3.21 -17.27 -5.40
C TRP A 3 2.11 -16.21 -5.41
N ALA A 4 1.29 -16.18 -4.36
CA ALA A 4 0.26 -15.17 -4.17
C ALA A 4 0.22 -14.73 -2.71
N TYR A 5 -0.11 -13.47 -2.49
CA TYR A 5 -0.34 -12.91 -1.17
C TYR A 5 -1.73 -12.29 -1.11
N GLN A 6 -2.48 -12.61 -0.06
CA GLN A 6 -3.77 -12.02 0.24
C GLN A 6 -3.76 -11.47 1.67
N PRO A 7 -3.88 -10.15 1.87
CA PRO A 7 -3.97 -9.55 3.19
C PRO A 7 -5.29 -9.93 3.86
N ALA A 8 -5.40 -9.59 5.14
CA ALA A 8 -6.66 -9.73 5.86
C ALA A 8 -7.78 -8.97 5.11
N PRO A 9 -9.03 -9.49 5.10
CA PRO A 9 -10.13 -8.79 4.49
C PRO A 9 -10.33 -7.39 5.11
N PHE A 10 -10.52 -6.40 4.25
CA PHE A 10 -10.84 -5.04 4.66
C PHE A 10 -12.35 -4.87 4.75
N TYR A 11 -12.84 -4.32 5.86
CA TYR A 11 -14.28 -4.13 6.12
C TYR A 11 -14.70 -2.67 6.28
N GLY A 12 -13.75 -1.73 6.16
CA GLY A 12 -14.01 -0.31 6.30
C GLY A 12 -14.89 0.24 5.17
N PRO A 13 -15.67 1.31 5.41
CA PRO A 13 -16.52 1.95 4.41
C PRO A 13 -15.72 2.81 3.40
N ALA A 14 -14.44 3.09 3.68
CA ALA A 14 -13.49 3.83 2.84
C ALA A 14 -12.07 3.35 3.14
N CYS A 15 -11.07 3.76 2.35
CA CYS A 15 -9.66 3.54 2.67
C CYS A 15 -9.29 4.04 4.07
N ALA A 16 -8.24 3.47 4.66
CA ALA A 16 -7.60 4.05 5.84
C ALA A 16 -7.19 5.51 5.57
N GLY A 17 -7.28 6.37 6.58
CA GLY A 17 -7.06 7.82 6.48
C GLY A 17 -8.28 8.61 6.01
N ASP A 18 -9.23 7.95 5.35
CA ASP A 18 -10.50 8.53 4.93
C ASP A 18 -11.66 8.08 5.83
N GLU A 19 -11.59 6.86 6.36
CA GLU A 19 -12.60 6.27 7.23
C GLU A 19 -12.90 7.14 8.46
N GLU A 20 -11.87 7.72 9.09
CA GLU A 20 -11.98 8.54 10.30
C GLU A 20 -12.80 9.81 10.09
N PHE A 21 -12.92 10.28 8.85
CA PHE A 21 -13.61 11.51 8.49
C PHE A 21 -14.69 11.31 7.43
N TYR A 22 -15.06 10.05 7.14
CA TYR A 22 -15.92 9.67 6.03
C TYR A 22 -17.21 10.51 5.95
N LEU A 23 -17.98 10.58 7.03
CA LEU A 23 -19.24 11.35 7.08
C LEU A 23 -19.03 12.87 6.91
N THR A 24 -17.96 13.39 7.50
CA THR A 24 -17.60 14.82 7.40
C THR A 24 -17.15 15.20 6.00
N ARG A 25 -16.35 14.36 5.34
CA ARG A 25 -15.87 14.61 3.97
C ARG A 25 -17.00 14.47 2.95
N TRP A 26 -17.85 13.46 3.11
CA TRP A 26 -19.05 13.27 2.30
C TRP A 26 -20.03 14.46 2.39
N GLY A 27 -20.26 14.98 3.60
CA GLY A 27 -21.21 16.06 3.83
C GLY A 27 -20.72 17.47 3.46
N LYS A 28 -19.40 17.71 3.47
CA LYS A 28 -18.82 19.03 3.20
C LYS A 28 -18.30 19.19 1.77
N GLY A 29 -17.93 18.10 1.09
CA GLY A 29 -17.44 18.13 -0.29
C GLY A 29 -16.14 18.92 -0.51
N THR A 30 -15.42 19.28 0.56
CA THR A 30 -14.21 20.12 0.50
C THR A 30 -12.91 19.33 0.55
N ASP A 31 -12.94 18.10 1.06
CA ASP A 31 -11.74 17.27 1.23
C ASP A 31 -11.79 16.13 0.22
N THR A 32 -10.70 15.94 -0.53
CA THR A 32 -10.55 14.80 -1.44
C THR A 32 -10.65 13.49 -0.67
N ILE A 33 -11.54 12.61 -1.15
CA ILE A 33 -11.69 11.24 -0.66
C ILE A 33 -10.96 10.33 -1.66
N CYS A 34 -10.00 9.56 -1.17
CA CYS A 34 -9.55 8.34 -1.79
C CYS A 34 -10.57 7.23 -1.54
N LEU A 35 -11.37 6.98 -2.58
CA LEU A 35 -12.25 5.82 -2.60
C LEU A 35 -11.43 4.52 -2.50
N PRO A 36 -12.04 3.43 -1.99
CA PRO A 36 -11.38 2.15 -1.84
C PRO A 36 -10.90 1.60 -3.18
N ASP A 37 -9.59 1.45 -3.32
CA ASP A 37 -8.95 0.58 -4.31
C ASP A 37 -8.28 -0.55 -3.56
N SER A 38 -8.47 -1.81 -3.97
CA SER A 38 -7.87 -2.92 -3.22
C SER A 38 -6.37 -2.77 -3.21
N TRP A 39 -5.73 -2.75 -4.37
CA TRP A 39 -4.27 -2.69 -4.49
C TRP A 39 -3.87 -1.57 -5.44
N SER A 40 -2.83 -0.82 -5.07
CA SER A 40 -2.15 0.05 -6.03
C SER A 40 -1.39 -0.79 -7.07
N GLN A 41 -0.92 -0.17 -8.16
CA GLN A 41 0.02 -0.86 -9.05
C GLN A 41 1.36 -1.05 -8.33
N ALA A 42 1.86 -2.29 -8.34
CA ALA A 42 3.09 -2.65 -7.68
C ALA A 42 4.34 -2.15 -8.42
N VAL A 43 5.43 -1.96 -7.68
CA VAL A 43 6.79 -1.86 -8.23
C VAL A 43 7.66 -3.00 -7.71
N ILE A 44 8.66 -3.40 -8.48
CA ILE A 44 9.53 -4.53 -8.15
C ILE A 44 10.98 -4.07 -8.19
N ASP A 45 11.76 -4.44 -7.19
CA ASP A 45 13.20 -4.16 -7.16
C ASP A 45 14.02 -5.21 -7.94
N ALA A 46 15.33 -4.96 -8.07
CA ALA A 46 16.23 -5.86 -8.78
C ALA A 46 16.43 -7.22 -8.09
N SER A 47 16.03 -7.35 -6.81
CA SER A 47 16.05 -8.62 -6.07
C SER A 47 14.73 -9.38 -6.15
N GLY A 48 13.72 -8.85 -6.84
CA GLY A 48 12.42 -9.48 -6.99
C GLY A 48 11.44 -9.18 -5.87
N ARG A 49 11.74 -8.26 -4.94
CA ARG A 49 10.78 -7.84 -3.91
C ARG A 49 9.74 -6.94 -4.52
N VAL A 50 8.48 -7.20 -4.19
CA VAL A 50 7.32 -6.45 -4.65
C VAL A 50 6.92 -5.44 -3.58
N PHE A 51 6.76 -4.18 -3.97
CA PHE A 51 6.25 -3.10 -3.13
C PHE A 51 4.88 -2.74 -3.67
N VAL A 52 3.86 -2.85 -2.83
CA VAL A 52 2.47 -2.62 -3.24
C VAL A 52 1.66 -2.02 -2.10
N GLY A 53 0.98 -0.91 -2.35
CA GLY A 53 0.05 -0.28 -1.41
C GLY A 53 -1.32 -0.96 -1.39
N PHE A 54 -1.95 -0.99 -0.23
CA PHE A 54 -3.30 -1.54 -0.02
C PHE A 54 -4.24 -0.47 0.60
N MET A 55 -5.55 -0.62 0.42
CA MET A 55 -6.55 0.31 1.00
C MET A 55 -6.50 0.44 2.52
N ASP A 56 -5.90 -0.51 3.24
CA ASP A 56 -5.83 -0.51 4.71
C ASP A 56 -4.77 0.45 5.29
N GLY A 57 -4.06 1.18 4.43
CA GLY A 57 -3.05 2.15 4.84
C GLY A 57 -1.63 1.61 4.89
N HIS A 58 -1.43 0.33 4.58
CA HIS A 58 -0.10 -0.28 4.52
C HIS A 58 0.42 -0.34 3.09
N MET A 59 1.74 -0.13 2.98
CA MET A 59 2.53 -0.64 1.86
C MET A 59 3.11 -1.99 2.26
N TYR A 60 2.84 -3.02 1.48
CA TYR A 60 3.40 -4.34 1.68
C TYR A 60 4.68 -4.50 0.86
N VAL A 61 5.74 -4.93 1.53
CA VAL A 61 6.97 -5.43 0.90
C VAL A 61 6.90 -6.94 0.91
N VAL A 62 6.64 -7.53 -0.27
CA VAL A 62 6.37 -8.96 -0.45
C VAL A 62 7.52 -9.63 -1.20
N ALA A 63 8.06 -10.71 -0.65
CA ALA A 63 9.05 -11.54 -1.31
C ALA A 63 8.99 -12.97 -0.78
N ASP A 64 9.05 -13.94 -1.70
CA ASP A 64 9.25 -15.37 -1.42
C ASP A 64 10.75 -15.57 -1.07
N ASP A 65 11.09 -15.27 0.18
CA ASP A 65 12.48 -15.21 0.65
C ASP A 65 13.06 -16.62 0.85
N ASP A 66 12.21 -17.64 1.06
CA ASP A 66 12.63 -19.04 1.19
C ASP A 66 12.43 -19.89 -0.09
N GLY A 67 11.68 -19.38 -1.07
CA GLY A 67 11.53 -19.97 -2.40
C GLY A 67 10.57 -21.15 -2.44
N ASP A 68 9.66 -21.29 -1.47
CA ASP A 68 8.69 -22.37 -1.41
C ASP A 68 7.38 -22.07 -2.17
N GLY A 69 7.21 -20.82 -2.62
CA GLY A 69 6.05 -20.36 -3.37
C GLY A 69 4.83 -19.98 -2.51
N GLU A 70 4.95 -19.97 -1.18
CA GLU A 70 3.91 -19.61 -0.22
C GLU A 70 4.30 -18.37 0.59
N ILE A 71 3.66 -17.21 0.33
CA ILE A 71 3.95 -16.00 1.11
C ILE A 71 3.33 -16.09 2.50
N THR A 72 4.16 -16.14 3.54
CA THR A 72 3.70 -16.20 4.94
C THR A 72 4.34 -15.14 5.83
N GLY A 73 3.61 -14.72 6.87
CA GLY A 73 4.14 -13.97 8.02
C GLY A 73 5.18 -12.88 7.71
N SER A 74 6.46 -13.23 7.79
CA SER A 74 7.62 -12.34 7.59
C SER A 74 7.91 -11.95 6.14
N GLU A 75 7.32 -12.64 5.16
CA GLU A 75 7.55 -12.43 3.73
C GLU A 75 6.68 -11.34 3.14
N ALA A 76 5.57 -11.01 3.81
CA ALA A 76 4.74 -9.84 3.51
C ALA A 76 4.84 -8.84 4.65
N ARG A 77 5.79 -7.91 4.54
CA ARG A 77 6.09 -6.93 5.59
C ARG A 77 5.28 -5.66 5.38
N PRO A 78 4.30 -5.34 6.26
CA PRO A 78 3.55 -4.10 6.16
C PRO A 78 4.38 -2.92 6.68
N ILE A 79 4.26 -1.78 6.01
CA ILE A 79 4.76 -0.48 6.43
C ILE A 79 3.55 0.45 6.49
N ASP A 80 3.25 0.98 7.68
CA ASP A 80 2.09 1.83 7.91
C ASP A 80 2.33 3.27 7.43
N PHE A 81 1.44 3.77 6.58
CA PHE A 81 1.41 5.15 6.10
C PHE A 81 0.19 5.94 6.64
N GLY A 82 -0.68 5.28 7.40
CA GLY A 82 -1.92 5.82 7.97
C GLY A 82 -2.97 6.19 6.94
N ASN A 83 -2.70 5.99 5.64
CA ASN A 83 -3.58 6.37 4.54
C ASN A 83 -3.47 5.34 3.43
N GLY A 84 -4.61 4.96 2.84
CA GLY A 84 -4.66 3.98 1.76
C GLY A 84 -3.94 4.41 0.48
N PHE A 85 -3.96 3.53 -0.52
CA PHE A 85 -3.25 3.72 -1.78
C PHE A 85 -4.17 3.55 -2.99
N GLN A 86 -4.03 4.44 -3.96
CA GLN A 86 -4.60 4.29 -5.32
C GLN A 86 -3.54 4.40 -6.41
N GLY A 87 -2.49 5.18 -6.16
CA GLY A 87 -1.40 5.40 -7.10
C GLY A 87 -0.23 4.46 -6.87
N THR A 88 0.49 4.16 -7.95
CA THR A 88 1.74 3.41 -7.90
C THR A 88 2.85 4.16 -7.16
N GLN A 89 3.86 3.41 -6.74
CA GLN A 89 5.09 3.93 -6.16
C GLN A 89 6.13 4.14 -7.27
N ALA A 90 7.23 4.83 -6.97
CA ALA A 90 8.34 4.95 -7.91
C ALA A 90 9.62 4.42 -7.28
N ILE A 91 10.34 3.57 -8.02
CA ILE A 91 11.60 2.98 -7.59
C ILE A 91 12.71 3.33 -8.57
N ALA A 92 13.89 3.62 -8.04
CA ALA A 92 15.13 3.85 -8.76
C ALA A 92 16.32 3.31 -7.94
N PRO A 93 17.53 3.17 -8.50
CA PRO A 93 18.69 2.75 -7.71
C PRO A 93 18.89 3.64 -6.47
N GLY A 94 18.87 3.03 -5.28
CA GLY A 94 19.04 3.73 -4.00
C GLY A 94 17.90 4.67 -3.61
N MET A 95 16.71 4.53 -4.21
CA MET A 95 15.60 5.43 -3.93
C MET A 95 14.23 4.78 -4.11
N LEU A 96 13.35 4.97 -3.14
CA LEU A 96 11.92 4.64 -3.21
C LEU A 96 11.10 5.88 -2.87
N VAL A 97 10.11 6.19 -3.70
CA VAL A 97 9.17 7.30 -3.50
C VAL A 97 7.75 6.75 -3.40
N VAL A 98 7.05 7.13 -2.33
CA VAL A 98 5.72 6.64 -2.01
C VAL A 98 4.79 7.83 -1.74
N VAL A 99 3.59 7.78 -2.35
CA VAL A 99 2.58 8.84 -2.27
C VAL A 99 1.24 8.20 -1.88
N PRO A 100 0.92 8.12 -0.58
CA PRO A 100 -0.38 7.62 -0.13
C PRO A 100 -1.47 8.69 -0.34
N CYS A 101 -2.72 8.27 -0.22
CA CYS A 101 -3.90 9.08 -0.49
C CYS A 101 -4.07 10.33 0.37
N GLY A 102 -3.66 10.28 1.64
CA GLY A 102 -3.86 11.37 2.62
C GLY A 102 -3.02 12.62 2.41
N GLY A 103 -2.26 12.66 1.31
CA GLY A 103 -1.31 13.71 1.03
C GLY A 103 0.07 13.44 1.65
N GLY A 104 1.09 14.05 1.05
CA GLY A 104 2.48 13.84 1.41
C GLY A 104 3.21 12.90 0.45
N MET A 105 4.53 13.00 0.46
CA MET A 105 5.44 12.19 -0.33
C MET A 105 6.58 11.78 0.58
N SER A 106 6.76 10.47 0.72
CA SER A 106 7.86 9.89 1.48
C SER A 106 8.94 9.40 0.54
N VAL A 107 10.20 9.72 0.83
CA VAL A 107 11.36 9.34 0.03
C VAL A 107 12.35 8.61 0.92
N TRP A 108 12.67 7.37 0.55
CA TRP A 108 13.78 6.62 1.13
C TRP A 108 14.99 6.73 0.22
N ARG A 109 16.17 6.82 0.84
CA ARG A 109 17.47 6.82 0.17
C ARG A 109 18.44 5.93 0.96
N ASP A 110 19.29 5.25 0.21
CA ASP A 110 20.38 4.41 0.72
C ASP A 110 21.70 5.19 0.75
#